data_AF-A0A0G0X283-F1
#
_entry.id   AF-A0A0G0X283-F1
#
_cell.length_a   1.000
_cell.length_b   1.000
_cell.length_c   1.000
_cell.angle_alpha   90.00
_cell.angle_beta   90.00
_cell.angle_gamma   90.00
#
_symmetry.space_group_name_H-M   'P 1'
#
loop_
_entity.id
_entity.type
_entity.pdbx_description
1 polymer ?
#
loop_
_entity_poly.entity_id
_entity_poly.type
_entity_poly.pdbx_seq_one_letter_code
_entity_poly.pdbx_strand_id
1 'polypeptide(L)'
;MDKNIEKLYNERTLVLVKPDGVSKKIVGEIISRFERAGLTLIGLGITQASKEKIDGHYPKNPEWIHRLGEKTLATYEKYGIDAGEALGTTDPAAIGKMVREWLVDFMVQGPLVKVALRGPHVIDVVRKMAGHTLPFMADAGTIRGDFSTDSPVFANIEKRAVSNMVHASETPEEAEHEVAYWFSAEELINGSFLAEKNK
;
A
#
# COMPACT_ATOMS: atom_id res chain seq x y z
N MET A 1 19.31 -4.10 -26.23
CA MET A 1 17.96 -4.38 -25.72
C MET A 1 17.15 -3.11 -25.87
N ASP A 2 15.86 -3.19 -26.19
CA ASP A 2 14.98 -2.00 -26.24
C ASP A 2 14.98 -1.31 -24.85
N LYS A 3 15.12 0.03 -24.82
CA LYS A 3 15.14 0.81 -23.57
C LYS A 3 13.88 0.63 -22.74
N ASN A 4 12.73 0.41 -23.39
CA ASN A 4 11.47 0.13 -22.70
C ASN A 4 11.53 -1.24 -22.01
N ILE A 5 12.14 -2.23 -22.66
CA ILE A 5 12.33 -3.56 -22.06
C ILE A 5 13.32 -3.47 -20.90
N GLU A 6 14.44 -2.77 -21.07
CA GLU A 6 15.42 -2.58 -19.99
C GLU A 6 14.81 -1.89 -18.75
N LYS A 7 13.90 -0.93 -18.96
CA LYS A 7 13.11 -0.31 -17.89
C LYS A 7 12.31 -1.37 -17.13
N LEU A 8 11.55 -2.21 -17.83
CA LEU A 8 10.71 -3.26 -17.22
C LEU A 8 11.51 -4.26 -16.37
N TYR A 9 12.77 -4.54 -16.73
CA TYR A 9 13.66 -5.43 -15.95
C TYR A 9 14.21 -4.77 -14.67
N ASN A 10 14.26 -3.44 -14.63
CA ASN A 10 14.91 -2.66 -13.57
C ASN A 10 13.96 -1.71 -12.83
N GLU A 11 12.65 -1.88 -13.00
CA GLU A 11 11.64 -1.12 -12.26
C GLU A 11 11.86 -1.25 -10.76
N ARG A 12 11.44 -0.20 -10.05
CA ARG A 12 11.47 -0.13 -8.60
C ARG A 12 10.07 0.13 -8.10
N THR A 13 9.75 -0.38 -6.91
CA THR A 13 8.47 -0.11 -6.26
C THR A 13 8.64 0.05 -4.76
N LEU A 14 7.75 0.83 -4.16
CA LEU A 14 7.66 0.98 -2.72
C LEU A 14 6.58 0.03 -2.18
N VAL A 15 6.92 -0.66 -1.09
CA VAL A 15 5.97 -1.28 -0.19
C VAL A 15 6.12 -0.64 1.19
N LEU A 16 5.01 -0.26 1.80
CA LEU A 16 4.98 0.07 3.23
C LEU A 16 4.24 -1.03 3.97
N VAL A 17 4.92 -1.72 4.88
CA VAL A 17 4.23 -2.51 5.91
C VAL A 17 3.65 -1.51 6.91
N LYS A 18 2.33 -1.47 6.96
CA LYS A 18 1.54 -0.53 7.75
C LYS A 18 1.60 -0.90 9.25
N PRO A 19 1.17 0.00 10.17
CA PRO A 19 1.26 -0.25 11.60
C PRO A 19 0.59 -1.54 12.09
N ASP A 20 -0.51 -1.96 11.45
CA ASP A 20 -1.19 -3.23 11.70
C ASP A 20 -0.32 -4.45 11.30
N GLY A 21 0.33 -4.40 10.14
CA GLY A 21 1.27 -5.44 9.69
C GLY A 21 2.50 -5.55 10.60
N VAL A 22 3.02 -4.41 11.07
CA VAL A 22 4.13 -4.40 12.04
C VAL A 22 3.67 -4.96 13.38
N SER A 23 2.52 -4.53 13.88
CA SER A 23 1.95 -4.99 15.17
C SER A 23 1.60 -6.49 15.16
N LYS A 24 1.19 -7.02 14.01
CA LYS A 24 0.98 -8.47 13.79
C LYS A 24 2.29 -9.27 13.70
N LYS A 25 3.46 -8.62 13.72
CA LYS A 25 4.79 -9.24 13.65
C LYS A 25 5.03 -10.05 12.37
N ILE A 26 4.45 -9.61 11.25
CA ILE A 26 4.54 -10.30 9.95
C ILE A 26 5.54 -9.66 8.96
N VAL A 27 6.37 -8.71 9.42
CA VAL A 27 7.35 -8.01 8.56
C VAL A 27 8.28 -9.02 7.85
N GLY A 28 8.86 -9.95 8.60
CA GLY A 28 9.76 -10.96 8.03
C GLY A 28 9.06 -11.90 7.04
N GLU A 29 7.80 -12.24 7.30
CA GLU A 29 6.99 -13.08 6.41
C GLU A 29 6.66 -12.36 5.10
N ILE A 30 6.30 -11.07 5.16
CA ILE A 30 6.06 -10.24 3.96
C ILE A 30 7.34 -10.14 3.11
N ILE A 31 8.48 -9.82 3.72
CA ILE A 31 9.77 -9.72 3.01
C ILE A 31 10.14 -11.07 2.37
N SER A 32 9.98 -12.16 3.14
CA SER A 32 10.28 -13.52 2.66
C SER A 32 9.49 -13.89 1.40
N ARG A 33 8.24 -13.41 1.27
CA ARG A 33 7.44 -13.66 0.06
C ARG A 33 8.04 -12.97 -1.16
N PHE A 34 8.46 -11.71 -1.05
CA PHE A 34 9.08 -10.99 -2.16
C PHE A 34 10.44 -11.60 -2.55
N GLU A 35 11.27 -11.93 -1.57
CA GLU A 35 12.56 -12.59 -1.82
C GLU A 35 12.38 -13.97 -2.48
N ARG A 36 11.40 -14.76 -2.01
CA ARG A 36 11.08 -16.07 -2.61
C ARG A 36 10.57 -15.96 -4.04
N ALA A 37 9.91 -14.84 -4.39
CA ALA A 37 9.51 -14.55 -5.77
C ALA A 37 10.69 -14.10 -6.65
N GLY A 38 11.90 -13.96 -6.09
CA GLY A 38 13.10 -13.54 -6.80
C GLY A 38 13.22 -12.03 -6.98
N LEU A 39 12.44 -11.24 -6.23
CA LEU A 39 12.57 -9.79 -6.23
C LEU A 39 13.77 -9.37 -5.37
N THR A 40 14.48 -8.34 -5.83
CA THR A 40 15.67 -7.83 -5.15
C THR A 40 15.28 -6.74 -4.16
N LEU A 41 15.60 -6.94 -2.88
CA LEU A 41 15.48 -5.90 -1.86
C LEU A 41 16.60 -4.86 -2.01
N ILE A 42 16.23 -3.62 -2.37
CA ILE A 42 17.18 -2.53 -2.62
C ILE A 42 17.12 -1.43 -1.57
N GLY A 43 16.19 -1.49 -0.62
CA GLY A 43 16.10 -0.58 0.53
C GLY A 43 15.16 -1.14 1.58
N LEU A 44 15.51 -0.99 2.86
CA LEU A 44 14.72 -1.47 3.99
C LEU A 44 14.94 -0.57 5.20
N GLY A 45 13.87 -0.17 5.89
CA GLY A 45 13.99 0.59 7.13
C GLY A 45 12.70 0.64 7.95
N ILE A 46 12.83 0.69 9.27
CA ILE A 46 11.71 1.00 10.18
C ILE A 46 11.64 2.52 10.38
N THR A 47 10.43 3.07 10.42
CA THR A 47 10.24 4.51 10.62
C THR A 47 8.95 4.78 11.39
N GLN A 48 8.98 5.82 12.23
CA GLN A 48 7.78 6.45 12.78
C GLN A 48 7.51 7.71 11.96
N ALA A 49 6.57 7.64 11.02
CA ALA A 49 6.29 8.77 10.12
C ALA A 49 5.48 9.86 10.84
N SER A 50 5.77 11.12 10.53
CA SER A 50 4.94 12.24 10.97
C SER A 50 3.63 12.30 10.18
N LYS A 51 2.62 12.99 10.74
CA LYS A 51 1.35 13.26 10.02
C LYS A 51 1.59 13.97 8.70
N GLU A 52 2.52 14.94 8.66
CA GLU A 52 2.92 15.64 7.43
C GLU A 52 3.52 14.69 6.39
N LYS A 53 4.38 13.75 6.80
CA LYS A 53 4.99 12.76 5.89
C LYS A 53 3.93 11.85 5.25
N ILE A 54 2.98 11.37 6.04
CA ILE A 54 1.89 10.54 5.53
C ILE A 54 0.91 11.35 4.68
N ASP A 55 0.59 12.57 5.10
CA ASP A 55 -0.30 13.47 4.35
C ASP A 55 0.29 13.86 2.99
N GLY A 56 1.63 13.98 2.89
CA GLY A 56 2.33 14.20 1.62
C GLY A 56 2.48 12.95 0.74
N HIS A 57 2.36 11.75 1.32
CA HIS A 57 2.39 10.49 0.56
C HIS A 57 1.08 10.24 -0.18
N TYR A 58 -0.08 10.48 0.44
CA TYR A 58 -1.37 10.22 -0.20
C TYR A 58 -1.87 11.39 -1.06
N PRO A 59 -2.45 11.12 -2.25
CA PRO A 59 -3.00 12.16 -3.11
C PRO A 59 -4.00 13.08 -2.40
N LYS A 60 -4.01 14.34 -2.81
CA LYS A 60 -4.93 15.40 -2.32
C LYS A 60 -5.90 15.89 -3.37
N ASN A 61 -5.79 15.38 -4.60
CA ASN A 61 -6.64 15.83 -5.69
C ASN A 61 -8.11 15.43 -5.44
N PRO A 62 -9.08 16.29 -5.80
CA PRO A 62 -10.49 16.02 -5.59
C PRO A 62 -10.97 14.70 -6.21
N GLU A 63 -10.40 14.29 -7.35
CA GLU A 63 -10.78 13.07 -8.05
C GLU A 63 -10.46 11.81 -7.24
N TRP A 64 -9.30 11.75 -6.60
CA TRP A 64 -8.92 10.64 -5.73
C TRP A 64 -9.76 10.62 -4.45
N ILE A 65 -10.00 11.79 -3.84
CA ILE A 65 -10.84 11.91 -2.66
C ILE A 65 -12.28 11.46 -2.97
N HIS A 66 -12.86 11.92 -4.08
CA HIS A 66 -14.20 11.52 -4.49
C HIS A 66 -14.32 10.00 -4.68
N ARG A 67 -13.33 9.37 -5.33
CA ARG A 67 -13.28 7.91 -5.52
C ARG A 67 -13.26 7.12 -4.20
N LEU A 68 -12.67 7.65 -3.13
CA LEU A 68 -12.73 7.01 -1.80
C LEU A 68 -14.16 6.99 -1.26
N GLY A 69 -14.89 8.09 -1.43
CA GLY A 69 -16.29 8.20 -1.07
C GLY A 69 -17.17 7.23 -1.86
N GLU A 70 -17.00 7.18 -3.18
CA GLU A 70 -17.74 6.25 -4.05
C GLU A 70 -17.53 4.79 -3.66
N LYS A 71 -16.30 4.40 -3.34
CA LYS A 71 -16.00 3.03 -2.86
C LYS A 71 -16.71 2.70 -1.54
N THR A 72 -16.79 3.69 -0.65
CA THR A 72 -17.51 3.56 0.62
C THR A 72 -19.01 3.40 0.38
N LEU A 73 -19.60 4.26 -0.44
CA LEU A 73 -21.02 4.20 -0.80
C LEU A 73 -21.39 2.88 -1.47
N ALA A 74 -20.60 2.43 -2.47
CA ALA A 74 -20.82 1.15 -3.14
C ALA A 74 -20.73 -0.04 -2.18
N THR A 75 -19.84 0.03 -1.18
CA THR A 75 -19.76 -1.01 -0.14
C THR A 75 -20.99 -1.00 0.75
N TYR A 76 -21.46 0.18 1.15
CA TYR A 76 -22.63 0.33 2.01
C TYR A 76 -23.90 -0.13 1.31
N GLU A 77 -24.09 0.26 0.05
CA GLU A 77 -25.19 -0.21 -0.80
C GLU A 77 -25.19 -1.74 -0.91
N LYS A 78 -24.03 -2.35 -1.20
CA LYS A 78 -23.89 -3.81 -1.31
C LYS A 78 -24.34 -4.56 -0.04
N TYR A 79 -24.16 -3.96 1.14
CA TYR A 79 -24.51 -4.59 2.41
C TYR A 79 -25.77 -4.02 3.07
N GLY A 80 -26.53 -3.18 2.34
CA GLY A 80 -27.78 -2.60 2.84
C GLY A 80 -27.60 -1.63 4.02
N ILE A 81 -26.48 -0.90 4.06
CA ILE A 81 -26.17 0.07 5.11
C ILE A 81 -26.52 1.48 4.60
N ASP A 82 -27.29 2.23 5.38
CA ASP A 82 -27.58 3.63 5.06
C ASP A 82 -26.38 4.52 5.40
N ALA A 83 -25.78 5.14 4.39
CA ALA A 83 -24.62 6.02 4.57
C ALA A 83 -24.99 7.33 5.29
N GLY A 84 -26.21 7.84 5.11
CA GLY A 84 -26.68 9.02 5.81
C GLY A 84 -26.79 8.78 7.32
N GLU A 85 -27.30 7.63 7.73
CA GLU A 85 -27.36 7.24 9.15
C GLU A 85 -25.98 6.92 9.72
N ALA A 86 -25.15 6.17 8.99
CA ALA A 86 -23.86 5.71 9.48
C ALA A 86 -22.76 6.79 9.49
N LEU A 87 -22.75 7.69 8.49
CA LEU A 87 -21.70 8.70 8.29
C LEU A 87 -22.20 10.14 8.42
N GLY A 88 -23.52 10.35 8.52
CA GLY A 88 -24.12 11.69 8.58
C GLY A 88 -24.20 12.39 7.22
N THR A 89 -23.83 11.72 6.12
CA THR A 89 -23.84 12.28 4.77
C THR A 89 -23.81 11.17 3.71
N THR A 90 -24.35 11.48 2.53
CA THR A 90 -24.24 10.64 1.33
C THR A 90 -23.37 11.30 0.25
N ASP A 91 -22.76 12.46 0.53
CA ASP A 91 -21.87 13.15 -0.40
C ASP A 91 -20.52 12.41 -0.52
N PRO A 92 -20.15 11.89 -1.71
CA PRO A 92 -18.89 11.17 -1.88
C PRO A 92 -17.65 12.04 -1.57
N ALA A 93 -17.69 13.35 -1.82
CA ALA A 93 -16.56 14.22 -1.54
C ALA A 93 -16.33 14.39 -0.02
N ALA A 94 -17.40 14.57 0.76
CA ALA A 94 -17.35 14.60 2.22
C ALA A 94 -16.87 13.27 2.81
N ILE A 95 -17.44 12.15 2.36
CA ILE A 95 -17.03 10.81 2.82
C ILE A 95 -15.55 10.55 2.49
N GLY A 96 -15.14 10.89 1.28
CA GLY A 96 -13.76 10.73 0.84
C GLY A 96 -12.75 11.47 1.72
N LYS A 97 -13.10 12.68 2.19
CA LYS A 97 -12.27 13.44 3.14
C LYS A 97 -12.15 12.72 4.48
N MET A 98 -13.25 12.20 5.01
CA MET A 98 -13.25 11.42 6.26
C MET A 98 -12.35 10.17 6.14
N VAL A 99 -12.53 9.40 5.06
CA VAL A 99 -11.74 8.18 4.82
C VAL A 99 -10.26 8.50 4.67
N ARG A 100 -9.90 9.60 3.99
CA ARG A 100 -8.52 10.05 3.87
C ARG A 100 -7.94 10.44 5.23
N GLU A 101 -8.69 11.17 6.05
CA GLU A 101 -8.24 11.55 7.40
C GLU A 101 -7.98 10.31 8.27
N TRP A 102 -8.91 9.35 8.28
CA TRP A 102 -8.73 8.08 9.00
C TRP A 102 -7.53 7.28 8.50
N LEU A 103 -7.24 7.33 7.20
CA LEU A 103 -6.05 6.70 6.62
C LEU A 103 -4.76 7.37 7.10
N VAL A 104 -4.73 8.70 7.12
CA VAL A 104 -3.57 9.44 7.62
C VAL A 104 -3.35 9.15 9.11
N ASP A 105 -4.41 9.19 9.91
CA ASP A 105 -4.33 8.92 11.35
C ASP A 105 -3.92 7.48 11.63
N PHE A 106 -4.47 6.51 10.89
CA PHE A 106 -4.09 5.10 11.01
C PHE A 106 -2.59 4.87 10.77
N MET A 107 -2.04 5.50 9.74
CA MET A 107 -0.64 5.30 9.34
C MET A 107 0.36 5.90 10.34
N VAL A 108 -0.06 6.83 11.21
CA VAL A 108 0.82 7.43 12.23
C VAL A 108 0.64 6.83 13.63
N GLN A 109 -0.28 5.87 13.81
CA GLN A 109 -0.54 5.21 15.10
C GLN A 109 0.59 4.28 15.57
N GLY A 110 1.54 3.96 14.70
CA GLY A 110 2.65 3.08 15.05
C GLY A 110 3.76 3.09 14.00
N PRO A 111 4.80 2.26 14.19
CA PRO A 111 5.90 2.18 13.26
C PRO A 111 5.46 1.56 11.94
N LEU A 112 6.09 2.00 10.85
CA LEU A 112 6.00 1.40 9.53
C LEU A 112 7.34 0.76 9.17
N VAL A 113 7.30 -0.20 8.25
CA VAL A 113 8.51 -0.67 7.56
C VAL A 113 8.42 -0.28 6.10
N LYS A 114 9.35 0.57 5.66
CA LYS A 114 9.52 0.94 4.25
C LYS A 114 10.41 -0.09 3.56
N VAL A 115 9.99 -0.56 2.40
CA VAL A 115 10.66 -1.59 1.60
C VAL A 115 10.72 -1.09 0.15
N ALA A 116 11.93 -1.00 -0.41
CA ALA A 116 12.12 -0.74 -1.83
C ALA A 116 12.54 -2.04 -2.52
N LEU A 117 11.82 -2.44 -3.56
CA LEU A 117 12.06 -3.66 -4.32
C LEU A 117 12.40 -3.31 -5.77
N ARG A 118 13.24 -4.14 -6.40
CA ARG A 118 13.57 -4.09 -7.82
C ARG A 118 13.36 -5.46 -8.47
N GLY A 119 12.95 -5.47 -9.73
CA GLY A 119 12.93 -6.68 -10.55
C GLY A 119 12.03 -6.56 -11.78
N PRO A 120 11.93 -7.63 -12.58
CA PRO A 120 11.08 -7.64 -13.76
C PRO A 120 9.62 -7.46 -13.38
N HIS A 121 8.97 -6.44 -13.94
CA HIS A 121 7.56 -6.11 -13.65
C HIS A 121 7.27 -5.99 -12.14
N VAL A 122 8.22 -5.47 -11.36
CA VAL A 122 8.13 -5.54 -9.89
C VAL A 122 6.85 -4.91 -9.35
N ILE A 123 6.34 -3.84 -9.99
CA ILE A 123 5.13 -3.14 -9.58
C ILE A 123 3.92 -4.08 -9.68
N ASP A 124 3.72 -4.70 -10.85
CA ASP A 124 2.62 -5.63 -11.09
C ASP A 124 2.73 -6.89 -10.21
N VAL A 125 3.94 -7.44 -10.08
CA VAL A 125 4.19 -8.61 -9.25
C VAL A 125 3.87 -8.33 -7.78
N VAL A 126 4.34 -7.20 -7.24
CA VAL A 126 4.08 -6.81 -5.85
C VAL A 126 2.60 -6.57 -5.63
N ARG A 127 1.88 -5.90 -6.54
CA ARG A 127 0.43 -5.70 -6.41
C ARG A 127 -0.34 -7.03 -6.45
N LYS A 128 0.05 -7.95 -7.34
CA LYS A 128 -0.52 -9.30 -7.39
C LYS A 128 -0.30 -10.05 -6.07
N MET A 129 0.90 -9.97 -5.51
CA MET A 129 1.24 -10.61 -4.24
C MET A 129 0.57 -9.96 -3.03
N ALA A 130 0.39 -8.64 -3.04
CA ALA A 130 -0.34 -7.91 -2.02
C ALA A 130 -1.81 -8.36 -1.96
N GLY A 131 -2.42 -8.60 -3.12
CA GLY A 131 -3.81 -9.03 -3.25
C GLY A 131 -4.80 -7.86 -3.26
N HIS A 132 -6.08 -8.18 -3.38
CA HIS A 132 -7.15 -7.17 -3.46
C HIS A 132 -7.12 -6.21 -2.26
N THR A 133 -7.38 -4.92 -2.49
CA THR A 133 -7.29 -3.85 -1.46
C THR A 133 -8.14 -4.14 -0.22
N LEU A 134 -9.27 -4.83 -0.40
CA LEU A 134 -10.15 -5.28 0.66
C LEU A 134 -9.79 -6.72 1.06
N PRO A 135 -9.28 -6.96 2.28
CA PRO A 135 -8.79 -8.27 2.70
C PRO A 135 -9.82 -9.40 2.60
N PHE A 136 -11.08 -9.15 2.96
CA PHE A 136 -12.14 -10.16 2.85
C PHE A 136 -12.46 -10.59 1.40
N MET A 137 -11.96 -9.86 0.38
CA MET A 137 -12.05 -10.20 -1.04
C MET A 137 -10.70 -10.61 -1.64
N ALA A 138 -9.63 -10.63 -0.85
CA ALA A 138 -8.31 -10.99 -1.32
C ALA A 138 -8.16 -12.51 -1.34
N ASP A 139 -7.61 -13.03 -2.43
CA ASP A 139 -7.42 -14.48 -2.60
C ASP A 139 -6.44 -15.05 -1.56
N ALA A 140 -6.68 -16.30 -1.16
CA ALA A 140 -5.76 -17.05 -0.32
C ALA A 140 -4.37 -17.14 -0.99
N GLY A 141 -3.31 -16.97 -0.20
CA GLY A 141 -1.93 -16.89 -0.66
C GLY A 141 -1.44 -15.46 -0.93
N THR A 142 -2.33 -14.47 -1.00
CA THR A 142 -1.94 -13.05 -1.03
C THR A 142 -1.65 -12.53 0.38
N ILE A 143 -0.85 -11.47 0.50
CA ILE A 143 -0.52 -10.87 1.81
C ILE A 143 -1.80 -10.43 2.53
N ARG A 144 -2.71 -9.78 1.81
CA ARG A 144 -3.98 -9.31 2.39
C ARG A 144 -4.90 -10.46 2.77
N GLY A 145 -5.03 -11.47 1.90
CA GLY A 145 -5.90 -12.63 2.14
C GLY A 145 -5.42 -13.52 3.29
N ASP A 146 -4.11 -13.62 3.51
CA ASP A 146 -3.56 -14.50 4.55
C ASP A 146 -3.51 -13.85 5.94
N PHE A 147 -3.45 -12.52 6.03
CA PHE A 147 -3.17 -11.82 7.30
C PHE A 147 -4.25 -10.86 7.78
N SER A 148 -5.30 -10.64 6.99
CA SER A 148 -6.43 -9.82 7.38
C SER A 148 -7.75 -10.35 6.81
N THR A 149 -8.83 -10.17 7.57
CA THR A 149 -10.21 -10.43 7.15
C THR A 149 -11.06 -9.16 7.23
N ASP A 150 -10.40 -8.00 7.38
CA ASP A 150 -11.05 -6.72 7.61
C ASP A 150 -11.87 -6.27 6.39
N SER A 151 -12.86 -5.41 6.63
CA SER A 151 -13.77 -4.89 5.60
C SER A 151 -14.02 -3.39 5.79
N PRO A 152 -14.37 -2.66 4.71
CA PRO A 152 -14.74 -1.25 4.83
C PRO A 152 -15.95 -1.03 5.72
N VAL A 153 -16.87 -2.00 5.82
CA VAL A 153 -18.04 -1.90 6.69
C VAL A 153 -17.62 -1.72 8.15
N PHE A 154 -16.82 -2.65 8.67
CA PHE A 154 -16.38 -2.60 10.06
C PHE A 154 -15.42 -1.42 10.30
N ALA A 155 -14.49 -1.19 9.36
CA ALA A 155 -13.56 -0.07 9.46
C ALA A 155 -14.27 1.29 9.55
N ASN A 156 -15.29 1.51 8.72
CA ASN A 156 -16.01 2.78 8.70
C ASN A 156 -16.91 2.97 9.94
N ILE A 157 -17.55 1.91 10.44
CA ILE A 157 -18.31 1.96 11.71
C ILE A 157 -17.37 2.36 12.87
N GLU A 158 -16.17 1.81 12.88
CA GLU A 158 -15.12 2.10 13.86
C GLU A 158 -14.34 3.40 13.55
N LYS A 159 -14.72 4.11 12.48
CA LYS A 159 -14.09 5.37 12.02
C LYS A 159 -12.57 5.26 11.88
N ARG A 160 -12.12 4.17 11.26
CA ARG A 160 -10.71 3.89 10.97
C ARG A 160 -10.53 3.47 9.51
N ALA A 161 -9.28 3.44 9.05
CA ALA A 161 -8.95 2.84 7.78
C ALA A 161 -9.01 1.31 7.84
N VAL A 162 -9.17 0.70 6.66
CA VAL A 162 -9.08 -0.76 6.51
C VAL A 162 -7.66 -1.22 6.84
N SER A 163 -7.54 -2.15 7.77
CA SER A 163 -6.31 -2.81 8.16
C SER A 163 -5.94 -3.88 7.14
N ASN A 164 -5.33 -3.44 6.03
CA ASN A 164 -4.96 -4.29 4.91
C ASN A 164 -3.45 -4.54 4.79
N MET A 165 -2.72 -4.45 5.90
CA MET A 165 -1.32 -4.86 6.09
C MET A 165 -0.28 -4.02 5.34
N VAL A 166 -0.47 -3.76 4.04
CA VAL A 166 0.53 -3.16 3.15
C VAL A 166 -0.04 -2.10 2.21
N HIS A 167 0.74 -1.06 2.00
CA HIS A 167 0.68 -0.21 0.80
C HIS A 167 1.62 -0.78 -0.27
N ALA A 168 1.25 -0.63 -1.54
CA ALA A 168 2.10 -0.95 -2.68
C ALA A 168 1.80 0.04 -3.80
N SER A 169 2.83 0.62 -4.42
CA SER A 169 2.68 1.59 -5.52
C SER A 169 1.84 1.01 -6.66
N GLU A 170 1.02 1.85 -7.30
CA GLU A 170 0.09 1.40 -8.34
C GLU A 170 0.65 1.52 -9.76
N THR A 171 1.37 2.61 -10.06
CA THR A 171 1.90 2.89 -11.40
C THR A 171 3.41 3.12 -11.38
N PRO A 172 4.11 3.01 -12.53
CA PRO A 172 5.54 3.34 -12.63
C PRO A 172 5.90 4.74 -12.13
N GLU A 173 5.08 5.75 -12.45
CA GLU A 173 5.31 7.14 -12.05
C GLU A 173 5.14 7.32 -10.54
N GLU A 174 4.09 6.71 -9.97
CA GLU A 174 3.87 6.72 -8.51
C GLU A 174 4.99 5.98 -7.79
N ALA A 175 5.40 4.81 -8.30
CA ALA A 175 6.45 4.00 -7.71
C ALA A 175 7.80 4.74 -7.66
N GLU A 176 8.18 5.43 -8.74
CA GLU A 176 9.40 6.24 -8.78
C GLU A 176 9.33 7.41 -7.79
N HIS A 177 8.20 8.13 -7.77
CA HIS A 177 7.97 9.22 -6.82
C HIS A 177 8.03 8.74 -5.36
N GLU A 178 7.33 7.65 -5.06
CA GLU A 178 7.24 7.09 -3.71
C GLU A 178 8.57 6.57 -3.20
N VAL A 179 9.34 5.87 -4.03
CA VAL A 179 10.69 5.41 -3.65
C VAL A 179 11.57 6.61 -3.32
N ALA A 180 11.59 7.64 -4.16
CA ALA A 180 12.36 8.87 -3.91
C ALA A 180 11.82 9.67 -2.70
N TYR A 181 10.52 9.59 -2.42
CA TYR A 181 9.92 10.23 -1.26
C TYR A 181 10.34 9.55 0.04
N TRP A 182 10.42 8.22 0.07
CA TRP A 182 10.65 7.45 1.30
C TRP A 182 12.12 7.09 1.57
N PHE A 183 12.99 7.12 0.55
CA PHE A 183 14.39 6.75 0.67
C PHE A 183 15.32 7.85 0.13
N SER A 184 16.40 8.12 0.86
CA SER A 184 17.52 8.89 0.31
C SER A 184 18.32 8.03 -0.69
N ALA A 185 19.17 8.68 -1.49
CA ALA A 185 20.01 7.98 -2.46
C ALA A 185 20.99 7.00 -1.79
N GLU A 186 21.44 7.31 -0.57
CA GLU A 186 22.36 6.49 0.23
C GLU A 186 21.68 5.28 0.86
N GLU A 187 20.37 5.33 1.10
CA GLU A 187 19.59 4.20 1.60
C GLU A 187 19.28 3.16 0.50
N LEU A 188 19.52 3.49 -0.78
CA LEU A 188 19.20 2.65 -1.92
C LEU A 188 20.43 1.97 -2.53
N ILE A 189 20.33 0.66 -2.69
CA ILE A 189 21.35 -0.14 -3.37
C ILE A 189 21.12 -0.10 -4.87
N ASN A 190 21.98 0.63 -5.60
CA ASN A 190 21.92 0.74 -7.05
C ASN A 190 22.76 -0.31 -7.80
N GLY A 191 23.70 -0.97 -7.11
CA GLY A 191 24.63 -1.93 -7.70
C GLY A 191 23.98 -3.25 -8.14
N SER A 192 24.78 -4.06 -8.83
CA SER A 192 24.41 -5.45 -9.14
C SER A 192 24.65 -6.37 -7.95
N PHE A 193 23.65 -7.18 -7.63
CA PHE A 193 23.75 -8.19 -6.58
C PHE A 193 24.56 -9.39 -7.10
N LEU A 194 25.19 -10.15 -6.21
CA LEU A 194 26.00 -11.31 -6.59
C LEU A 194 25.21 -12.33 -7.44
N ALA A 195 23.92 -12.50 -7.15
CA ALA A 195 23.02 -13.37 -7.89
C ALA A 195 22.70 -12.87 -9.32
N GLU A 196 22.89 -11.58 -9.59
CA GLU A 196 22.67 -10.96 -10.91
C GLU A 196 23.94 -11.01 -11.78
N LYS A 197 25.12 -11.13 -11.18
CA LYS A 197 26.40 -11.23 -11.91
C LYS A 197 26.67 -12.60 -12.53
N ASN A 198 25.95 -13.63 -12.07
CA ASN A 198 26.13 -15.02 -12.47
C ASN A 198 24.98 -15.55 -13.37
N LYS A 199 24.13 -14.66 -13.87
CA LYS A 199 23.10 -14.94 -14.88
C LYS A 199 23.53 -14.31 -16.21
#